data_AF-A0A6J8DC48-F1
#
_entry.id   AF-A0A6J8DC48-F1
#
_cell.length_a   1.000
_cell.length_b   1.000
_cell.length_c   1.000
_cell.angle_alpha   90.00
_cell.angle_beta   90.00
_cell.angle_gamma   90.00
#
_symmetry.space_group_name_H-M   'P 1'
#
loop_
_entity.id
_entity.type
_entity.pdbx_description
1 polymer ?
#
loop_
_entity_poly.entity_id
_entity_poly.type
_entity_poly.pdbx_seq_one_letter_code
_entity_poly.pdbx_strand_id
1 'polypeptide(L)'
;MASAEFKELKSLIMGVDKKVSDFSQQLEKVEHNLTGMINEVKTDVNILKTKYDESQLEITSLRQDLTELEQGVAGMDLQIQAIEGEKLQKQKYELQTQMNEMKDQVTLLEKHERKYNVMIYGVDDSKADENIYSVTRQLFSQNLKIEQRKANAIPIANAHRVPTRGSGPKPIIVRFIHYGDKQLIMSSAHNLKGSQIRILDDLPVSMKEERFLLSHVAYKIRKKRKIPNTYSRCWGTYDT
;
A
#
# COMPACT_ATOMS: atom_id res chain seq x y z
N MET A 1 -10.14 -122.86 40.78
CA MET A 1 -10.30 -121.39 40.83
C MET A 1 -9.25 -120.65 40.01
N ALA A 2 -7.94 -120.94 40.16
CA ALA A 2 -6.84 -120.24 39.44
C ALA A 2 -6.88 -120.20 37.89
N SER A 3 -7.51 -121.17 37.20
CA SER A 3 -7.57 -121.22 35.73
C SER A 3 -8.55 -120.21 35.11
N ALA A 4 -9.64 -119.87 35.82
CA ALA A 4 -10.61 -118.90 35.35
C ALA A 4 -10.06 -117.47 35.47
N GLU A 5 -9.41 -117.15 36.59
CA GLU A 5 -8.77 -115.86 36.86
C GLU A 5 -7.65 -115.55 35.84
N PHE A 6 -6.83 -116.55 35.46
CA PHE A 6 -5.77 -116.37 34.47
C PHE A 6 -6.33 -116.10 33.05
N LYS A 7 -7.48 -116.69 32.71
CA LYS A 7 -8.18 -116.46 31.44
C LYS A 7 -8.79 -115.06 31.38
N GLU A 8 -9.33 -114.60 32.49
CA GLU A 8 -9.89 -113.26 32.67
C GLU A 8 -8.80 -112.20 32.57
N LEU A 9 -7.67 -112.40 33.26
CA LEU A 9 -6.48 -111.54 33.19
C LEU A 9 -5.93 -111.42 31.76
N LYS A 10 -5.85 -112.54 31.02
CA LYS A 10 -5.40 -112.55 29.62
C LYS A 10 -6.34 -111.78 28.70
N SER A 11 -7.67 -111.88 28.92
CA SER A 11 -8.65 -111.08 28.17
C SER A 11 -8.51 -109.59 28.47
N LEU A 12 -8.21 -109.23 29.73
CA LEU A 12 -8.02 -107.85 30.16
C LEU A 12 -6.76 -107.26 29.51
N ILE A 13 -5.65 -108.00 29.51
CA ILE A 13 -4.39 -107.61 28.85
C ILE A 13 -4.60 -107.39 27.36
N MET A 14 -5.27 -108.32 26.66
CA MET A 14 -5.60 -108.15 25.24
C MET A 14 -6.50 -106.93 24.99
N GLY A 15 -7.43 -106.64 25.91
CA GLY A 15 -8.27 -105.43 25.84
C GLY A 15 -7.48 -104.14 26.04
N VAL A 16 -6.46 -104.15 26.92
CA VAL A 16 -5.53 -103.04 27.11
C VAL A 16 -4.67 -102.84 25.87
N ASP A 17 -4.08 -103.90 25.31
CA ASP A 17 -3.27 -103.81 24.07
C ASP A 17 -4.07 -103.22 22.90
N LYS A 18 -5.33 -103.64 22.75
CA LYS A 18 -6.20 -103.07 21.70
C LYS A 18 -6.44 -101.58 21.92
N LYS A 19 -6.74 -101.15 23.15
CA LYS A 19 -6.91 -99.73 23.48
C LYS A 19 -5.63 -98.93 23.24
N VAL A 20 -4.46 -99.49 23.59
CA VAL A 20 -3.15 -98.86 23.36
C VAL A 20 -2.88 -98.73 21.86
N SER A 21 -3.22 -99.74 21.06
CA SER A 21 -3.14 -99.67 19.59
C SER A 21 -4.08 -98.61 19.01
N ASP A 22 -5.34 -98.58 19.45
CA ASP A 22 -6.33 -97.60 18.98
C ASP A 22 -5.89 -96.17 19.36
N PHE A 23 -5.38 -95.97 20.59
CA PHE A 23 -4.83 -94.69 21.01
C PHE A 23 -3.61 -94.29 20.18
N SER A 24 -2.69 -95.22 19.89
CA SER A 24 -1.51 -94.93 19.05
C SER A 24 -1.92 -94.46 17.65
N GLN A 25 -2.89 -95.14 17.02
CA GLN A 25 -3.41 -94.72 15.71
C GLN A 25 -4.12 -93.37 15.75
N GLN A 26 -4.85 -93.06 16.82
CA GLN A 26 -5.45 -91.74 17.00
C GLN A 26 -4.36 -90.66 17.16
N LEU A 27 -3.30 -90.97 17.90
CA LEU A 27 -2.16 -90.08 18.13
C LEU A 27 -1.45 -89.76 16.81
N GLU A 28 -1.17 -90.76 15.98
CA GLU A 28 -0.58 -90.57 14.64
C GLU A 28 -1.44 -89.70 13.73
N LYS A 29 -2.77 -89.88 13.75
CA LYS A 29 -3.70 -89.02 12.98
C LYS A 29 -3.67 -87.57 13.46
N VAL A 30 -3.63 -87.36 14.77
CA VAL A 30 -3.54 -86.02 15.36
C VAL A 30 -2.21 -85.36 14.98
N GLU A 31 -1.09 -86.09 15.07
CA GLU A 31 0.22 -85.60 14.65
C GLU A 31 0.25 -85.21 13.16
N HIS A 32 -0.31 -86.05 12.28
CA HIS A 32 -0.39 -85.75 10.86
C HIS A 32 -1.21 -84.49 10.58
N ASN A 33 -2.39 -84.36 11.21
CA ASN A 33 -3.24 -83.17 11.07
C ASN A 33 -2.55 -81.90 11.58
N LEU A 34 -1.91 -81.96 12.74
CA LEU A 34 -1.15 -80.85 13.31
C LEU A 34 0.00 -80.44 12.38
N THR A 35 0.70 -81.41 11.79
CA THR A 35 1.79 -81.14 10.84
C THR A 35 1.27 -80.45 9.58
N GLY A 36 0.11 -80.87 9.06
CA GLY A 36 -0.57 -80.22 7.93
C GLY A 36 -0.92 -78.76 8.24
N MET A 37 -1.58 -78.51 9.37
CA MET A 37 -1.95 -77.15 9.80
C MET A 37 -0.72 -76.26 10.00
N ILE A 38 0.37 -76.77 10.56
CA ILE A 38 1.63 -76.03 10.73
C ILE A 38 2.19 -75.60 9.37
N ASN A 39 2.14 -76.46 8.37
CA ASN A 39 2.63 -76.14 7.03
C ASN A 39 1.77 -75.07 6.34
N GLU A 40 0.44 -75.16 6.46
CA GLU A 40 -0.48 -74.14 5.94
C GLU A 40 -0.26 -72.77 6.59
N VAL A 41 -0.16 -72.73 7.92
CA VAL A 41 0.15 -71.49 8.65
C VAL A 41 1.50 -70.93 8.20
N LYS A 42 2.50 -71.79 7.98
CA LYS A 42 3.83 -71.36 7.50
C LYS A 42 3.75 -70.77 6.09
N THR A 43 2.92 -71.32 5.21
CA THR A 43 2.70 -70.75 3.88
C THR A 43 2.01 -69.39 3.96
N ASP A 44 0.97 -69.25 4.79
CA ASP A 44 0.26 -67.98 4.98
C ASP A 44 1.16 -66.89 5.56
N VAL A 45 2.00 -67.24 6.54
CA VAL A 45 2.99 -66.32 7.13
C VAL A 45 3.97 -65.82 6.07
N ASN A 46 4.43 -66.69 5.16
CA ASN A 46 5.33 -66.27 4.09
C ASN A 46 4.64 -65.30 3.10
N ILE A 47 3.38 -65.59 2.73
CA ILE A 47 2.60 -64.71 1.85
C ILE A 47 2.37 -63.34 2.51
N LEU A 48 1.99 -63.33 3.78
CA LEU A 48 1.82 -62.08 4.55
C LEU A 48 3.11 -61.28 4.62
N LYS A 49 4.26 -61.95 4.79
CA LYS A 49 5.57 -61.29 4.80
C LYS A 49 5.88 -60.62 3.46
N THR A 50 5.65 -61.31 2.34
CA THR A 50 5.85 -60.72 1.01
C THR A 50 4.95 -59.50 0.77
N LYS A 51 3.66 -59.58 1.13
CA LYS A 51 2.73 -58.45 1.03
C LYS A 51 3.12 -57.28 1.94
N TYR A 52 3.66 -57.58 3.12
CA TYR A 52 4.16 -56.57 4.04
C TYR A 52 5.35 -55.83 3.42
N ASP A 53 6.31 -56.56 2.84
CA ASP A 53 7.48 -55.97 2.18
C ASP A 53 7.07 -55.12 0.96
N GLU A 54 6.13 -55.59 0.13
CA GLU A 54 5.56 -54.82 -0.98
C GLU A 54 4.88 -53.53 -0.51
N SER A 55 4.06 -53.62 0.54
CA SER A 55 3.38 -52.45 1.12
C SER A 55 4.38 -51.46 1.73
N GLN A 56 5.47 -51.93 2.35
CA GLN A 56 6.54 -51.04 2.83
C GLN A 56 7.20 -50.29 1.69
N LEU A 57 7.46 -50.95 0.55
CA LEU A 57 8.02 -50.30 -0.63
C LEU A 57 7.09 -49.21 -1.18
N GLU A 58 5.80 -49.49 -1.32
CA GLU A 58 4.81 -48.47 -1.76
C GLU A 58 4.72 -47.29 -0.77
N ILE A 59 4.76 -47.55 0.54
CA ILE A 59 4.78 -46.48 1.54
C ILE A 59 6.03 -45.61 1.38
N THR A 60 7.18 -46.20 1.08
CA THR A 60 8.41 -45.42 0.86
C THR A 60 8.36 -44.58 -0.40
N SER A 61 7.80 -45.08 -1.50
CA SER A 61 7.65 -44.30 -2.73
C SER A 61 6.64 -43.16 -2.55
N LEU A 62 5.50 -43.42 -1.92
CA LEU A 62 4.51 -42.38 -1.62
C LEU A 62 5.05 -41.27 -0.73
N ARG A 63 5.92 -41.61 0.22
CA ARG A 63 6.62 -40.62 1.04
C ARG A 63 7.56 -39.75 0.21
N GLN A 64 8.25 -40.33 -0.76
CA GLN A 64 9.11 -39.57 -1.66
C GLN A 64 8.27 -38.63 -2.53
N ASP A 65 7.19 -39.13 -3.15
CA ASP A 65 6.28 -38.30 -3.96
C ASP A 65 5.68 -37.14 -3.14
N LEU A 66 5.30 -37.39 -1.88
CA LEU A 66 4.84 -36.35 -0.96
C LEU A 66 5.91 -35.28 -0.73
N THR A 67 7.16 -35.67 -0.50
CA THR A 67 8.24 -34.71 -0.28
C THR A 67 8.54 -33.87 -1.52
N GLU A 68 8.45 -34.45 -2.72
CA GLU A 68 8.61 -33.73 -3.98
C GLU A 68 7.45 -32.75 -4.21
N LEU A 69 6.21 -33.15 -3.89
CA LEU A 69 5.05 -32.29 -3.99
C LEU A 69 5.13 -31.11 -3.00
N GLU A 70 5.54 -31.36 -1.76
CA GLU A 70 5.75 -30.30 -0.75
C GLU A 70 6.80 -29.27 -1.21
N GLN A 71 7.90 -29.74 -1.80
CA GLN A 71 8.92 -28.85 -2.38
C GLN A 71 8.37 -28.06 -3.57
N GLY A 72 7.57 -28.69 -4.43
CA GLY A 72 6.91 -28.03 -5.56
C GLY A 72 5.97 -26.91 -5.12
N VAL A 73 5.13 -27.18 -4.12
CA VAL A 73 4.20 -26.19 -3.54
C VAL A 73 4.96 -25.02 -2.92
N ALA A 74 6.01 -25.28 -2.13
CA ALA A 74 6.83 -24.22 -1.56
C ALA A 74 7.52 -23.35 -2.64
N GLY A 75 7.98 -23.95 -3.73
CA GLY A 75 8.55 -23.24 -4.87
C GLY A 75 7.53 -22.35 -5.58
N MET A 76 6.31 -22.84 -5.77
CA MET A 76 5.21 -22.06 -6.35
C MET A 76 4.83 -20.87 -5.48
N ASP A 77 4.76 -21.04 -4.15
CA ASP A 77 4.45 -19.95 -3.22
C ASP A 77 5.50 -18.82 -3.31
N LEU A 78 6.78 -19.16 -3.41
CA LEU A 78 7.85 -18.17 -3.59
C LEU A 78 7.72 -17.42 -4.92
N GLN A 79 7.37 -18.11 -6.01
CA GLN A 79 7.15 -17.48 -7.32
C GLN A 79 5.93 -16.56 -7.30
N ILE A 80 4.83 -16.98 -6.67
CA ILE A 80 3.62 -16.17 -6.53
C ILE A 80 3.97 -14.89 -5.76
N GLN A 81 4.66 -15.00 -4.62
CA GLN A 81 5.07 -13.83 -3.83
C GLN A 81 5.98 -12.87 -4.62
N ALA A 82 6.91 -13.41 -5.42
CA ALA A 82 7.78 -12.58 -6.26
C ALA A 82 6.99 -11.82 -7.33
N ILE A 83 6.12 -12.52 -8.07
CA ILE A 83 5.29 -11.92 -9.13
C ILE A 83 4.33 -10.87 -8.55
N GLU A 84 3.66 -11.20 -7.45
CA GLU A 84 2.77 -10.26 -6.76
C GLU A 84 3.54 -9.05 -6.24
N GLY A 85 4.71 -9.27 -5.64
CA GLY A 85 5.58 -8.19 -5.15
C GLY A 85 6.00 -7.23 -6.26
N GLU A 86 6.48 -7.75 -7.39
CA GLU A 86 6.86 -6.92 -8.54
C GLU A 86 5.67 -6.17 -9.13
N LYS A 87 4.52 -6.84 -9.28
CA LYS A 87 3.30 -6.21 -9.79
C LYS A 87 2.81 -5.08 -8.88
N LEU A 88 2.82 -5.29 -7.57
CA LEU A 88 2.45 -4.27 -6.59
C LEU A 88 3.42 -3.07 -6.63
N GLN A 89 4.73 -3.31 -6.73
CA GLN A 89 5.72 -2.24 -6.84
C GLN A 89 5.52 -1.41 -8.10
N LYS A 90 5.27 -2.08 -9.24
CA LYS A 90 5.00 -1.39 -10.51
C LYS A 90 3.74 -0.55 -10.43
N GLN A 91 2.64 -1.10 -9.91
CA GLN A 91 1.39 -0.37 -9.72
C GLN A 91 1.57 0.83 -8.76
N LYS A 92 2.31 0.65 -7.68
CA LYS A 92 2.63 1.74 -6.74
C LYS A 92 3.39 2.87 -7.43
N TYR A 93 4.39 2.54 -8.25
CA TYR A 93 5.15 3.52 -9.01
C TYR A 93 4.29 4.26 -10.04
N GLU A 94 3.45 3.54 -10.78
CA GLU A 94 2.51 4.12 -11.75
C GLU A 94 1.52 5.07 -11.06
N LEU A 95 0.92 4.66 -9.94
CA LEU A 95 0.01 5.50 -9.17
C LEU A 95 0.70 6.73 -8.58
N GLN A 96 1.94 6.60 -8.09
CA GLN A 96 2.72 7.74 -7.61
C GLN A 96 3.01 8.73 -8.74
N THR A 97 3.33 8.23 -9.93
CA THR A 97 3.58 9.04 -11.12
C THR A 97 2.32 9.80 -11.52
N GLN A 98 1.19 9.11 -11.67
CA GLN A 98 -0.10 9.73 -11.99
C GLN A 98 -0.53 10.74 -10.93
N MET A 99 -0.31 10.46 -9.65
CA MET A 99 -0.62 11.39 -8.57
C MET A 99 0.21 12.67 -8.66
N ASN A 100 1.49 12.57 -9.02
CA ASN A 100 2.35 13.73 -9.21
C ASN A 100 1.94 14.53 -10.45
N GLU A 101 1.69 13.87 -11.58
CA GLU A 101 1.18 14.52 -12.79
C GLU A 101 -0.13 15.26 -12.53
N MET A 102 -1.05 14.64 -11.78
CA MET A 102 -2.32 15.26 -11.43
C MET A 102 -2.13 16.48 -10.51
N LYS A 103 -1.22 16.41 -9.53
CA LYS A 103 -0.86 17.57 -8.69
C LYS A 103 -0.27 18.72 -9.51
N ASP A 104 0.57 18.40 -10.48
CA ASP A 104 1.18 19.40 -11.37
C ASP A 104 0.12 20.05 -12.26
N GLN A 105 -0.81 19.27 -12.81
CA GLN A 105 -1.94 19.77 -13.58
C GLN A 105 -2.85 20.68 -12.73
N VAL A 106 -3.19 20.27 -11.50
CA VAL A 106 -3.98 21.12 -10.58
C VAL A 106 -3.26 22.42 -10.29
N THR A 107 -1.95 22.37 -10.02
CA THR A 107 -1.15 23.57 -9.77
C THR A 107 -1.13 24.51 -10.99
N LEU A 108 -1.02 23.95 -12.19
CA LEU A 108 -1.06 24.71 -13.45
C LEU A 108 -2.43 25.38 -13.66
N LEU A 109 -3.53 24.66 -13.42
CA LEU A 109 -4.89 25.18 -13.51
C LEU A 109 -5.13 26.29 -12.48
N GLU A 110 -4.73 26.07 -11.23
CA GLU A 110 -4.81 27.11 -10.19
C GLU A 110 -4.01 28.36 -10.57
N LYS A 111 -2.80 28.19 -11.12
CA LYS A 111 -1.98 29.31 -11.61
C LYS A 111 -2.68 30.07 -12.72
N HIS A 112 -3.35 29.37 -13.65
CA HIS A 112 -4.11 30.00 -14.73
C HIS A 112 -5.30 30.80 -14.20
N GLU A 113 -6.09 30.22 -13.29
CA GLU A 113 -7.24 30.89 -12.66
C GLU A 113 -6.82 32.09 -11.81
N ARG A 114 -5.73 31.96 -11.05
CA ARG A 114 -5.23 33.02 -10.16
C ARG A 114 -4.38 34.07 -10.88
N LYS A 115 -4.01 33.86 -12.15
CA LYS A 115 -3.15 34.77 -12.94
C LYS A 115 -3.67 36.22 -12.95
N TYR A 116 -4.99 36.36 -12.99
CA TYR A 116 -5.72 37.63 -13.03
C TYR A 116 -6.03 38.20 -11.64
N ASN A 117 -5.63 37.50 -10.58
CA ASN A 117 -5.91 37.89 -9.22
C ASN A 117 -4.74 38.67 -8.61
N VAL A 118 -5.09 39.59 -7.72
CA VAL A 118 -4.15 40.34 -6.89
C VAL A 118 -4.65 40.33 -5.45
N MET A 119 -3.72 40.16 -4.52
CA MET A 119 -3.96 40.23 -3.09
C MET A 119 -3.49 41.57 -2.54
N ILE A 120 -4.38 42.27 -1.83
CA ILE A 120 -4.12 43.56 -1.20
C ILE A 120 -4.19 43.37 0.32
N TYR A 121 -3.09 43.68 1.00
CA TYR A 121 -2.94 43.57 2.46
C TYR A 121 -2.85 44.96 3.09
N GLY A 122 -3.24 45.07 4.36
CA GLY A 122 -3.08 46.30 5.15
C GLY A 122 -4.11 47.37 4.85
N VAL A 123 -5.27 46.99 4.31
CA VAL A 123 -6.42 47.88 4.14
C VAL A 123 -7.32 47.71 5.36
N ASP A 124 -7.58 48.78 6.09
CA ASP A 124 -8.43 48.75 7.29
C ASP A 124 -9.79 48.10 7.01
N ASP A 125 -10.26 47.29 7.96
CA ASP A 125 -11.51 46.52 7.88
C ASP A 125 -12.50 46.89 9.01
N SER A 126 -12.32 48.07 9.62
CA SER A 126 -13.13 48.53 10.74
C SER A 126 -14.59 48.84 10.38
N LYS A 127 -14.91 48.98 9.09
CA LYS A 127 -16.27 49.24 8.61
C LYS A 127 -16.96 47.94 8.22
N ALA A 128 -18.05 47.60 8.92
CA ALA A 128 -18.78 46.34 8.71
C ALA A 128 -19.50 46.27 7.35
N ASP A 129 -19.95 47.39 6.79
CA ASP A 129 -20.70 47.48 5.52
C ASP A 129 -19.91 48.24 4.45
N GLU A 130 -18.65 47.84 4.22
CA GLU A 130 -17.82 48.47 3.21
C GLU A 130 -18.13 47.94 1.80
N ASN A 131 -18.29 48.85 0.83
CA ASN A 131 -18.30 48.47 -0.57
C ASN A 131 -16.85 48.24 -1.04
N ILE A 132 -16.48 46.97 -1.17
CA ILE A 132 -15.11 46.55 -1.49
C ILE A 132 -14.65 47.11 -2.84
N TYR A 133 -15.56 47.27 -3.81
CA TYR A 133 -15.23 47.85 -5.11
C TYR A 133 -14.86 49.32 -5.01
N SER A 134 -15.57 50.11 -4.20
CA SER A 134 -15.24 51.53 -4.03
C SER A 134 -13.93 51.71 -3.27
N VAL A 135 -13.70 50.92 -2.22
CA VAL A 135 -12.43 50.89 -1.47
C VAL A 135 -11.26 50.55 -2.39
N THR A 136 -11.42 49.53 -3.25
CA THR A 136 -10.39 49.11 -4.20
C THR A 136 -10.08 50.21 -5.23
N ARG A 137 -11.11 50.88 -5.78
CA ARG A 137 -10.93 51.99 -6.74
C ARG A 137 -10.29 53.21 -6.09
N GLN A 138 -10.66 53.53 -4.85
CA GLN A 138 -10.05 54.60 -4.08
C GLN A 138 -8.57 54.31 -3.81
N LEU A 139 -8.23 53.06 -3.48
CA LEU A 139 -6.84 52.64 -3.29
C LEU A 139 -6.03 52.81 -4.58
N PHE A 140 -6.62 52.47 -5.73
CA PHE A 140 -5.95 52.65 -7.02
C PHE A 140 -5.67 54.12 -7.35
N SER A 141 -6.59 55.03 -7.06
CA SER A 141 -6.36 56.45 -7.35
C SER A 141 -5.44 57.13 -6.34
N GLN A 142 -5.68 56.92 -5.04
CA GLN A 142 -4.95 57.60 -3.97
C GLN A 142 -3.56 57.01 -3.73
N ASN A 143 -3.47 55.68 -3.56
CA ASN A 143 -2.22 55.03 -3.16
C ASN A 143 -1.34 54.66 -4.36
N LEU A 144 -1.94 54.23 -5.47
CA LEU A 144 -1.19 53.88 -6.69
C LEU A 144 -0.94 55.06 -7.63
N LYS A 145 -1.54 56.23 -7.36
CA LYS A 145 -1.44 57.45 -8.18
C LYS A 145 -1.92 57.25 -9.63
N ILE A 146 -2.91 56.37 -9.82
CA ILE A 146 -3.55 56.18 -11.13
C ILE A 146 -4.62 57.25 -11.28
N GLU A 147 -4.70 57.86 -12.47
CA GLU A 147 -5.74 58.86 -12.77
C GLU A 147 -7.13 58.31 -12.42
N GLN A 148 -7.94 59.07 -11.67
CA GLN A 148 -9.24 58.61 -11.16
C GLN A 148 -10.17 58.07 -12.25
N ARG A 149 -10.17 58.70 -13.43
CA ARG A 149 -10.95 58.24 -14.60
C ARG A 149 -10.52 56.84 -15.02
N LYS A 150 -9.21 56.59 -15.10
CA LYS A 150 -8.65 55.27 -15.45
C LYS A 150 -8.93 54.24 -14.36
N ALA A 151 -8.75 54.59 -13.08
CA ALA A 151 -9.03 53.71 -11.96
C ALA A 151 -10.51 53.26 -11.91
N ASN A 152 -11.44 54.15 -12.27
CA ASN A 152 -12.87 53.83 -12.34
C ASN A 152 -13.24 53.02 -13.59
N ALA A 153 -12.51 53.19 -14.69
CA ALA A 153 -12.73 52.46 -15.94
C ALA A 153 -12.24 51.00 -15.90
N ILE A 154 -11.33 50.65 -14.99
CA ILE A 154 -10.82 49.28 -14.89
C ILE A 154 -11.97 48.30 -14.57
N PRO A 155 -12.20 47.29 -15.42
CA PRO A 155 -13.21 46.27 -15.17
C PRO A 155 -12.72 45.26 -14.12
N ILE A 156 -13.45 45.19 -13.01
CA ILE A 156 -13.22 44.24 -11.93
C ILE A 156 -14.28 43.16 -12.05
N ALA A 157 -13.85 41.90 -12.19
CA ALA A 157 -14.77 40.76 -12.27
C ALA A 157 -15.35 40.42 -10.89
N ASN A 158 -14.49 40.44 -9.86
CA ASN A 158 -14.89 40.18 -8.49
C ASN A 158 -13.89 40.83 -7.53
N ALA A 159 -14.36 41.39 -6.42
CA ALA A 159 -13.52 41.82 -5.32
C ALA A 159 -14.19 41.48 -3.98
N HIS A 160 -13.45 40.80 -3.10
CA HIS A 160 -13.96 40.46 -1.77
C HIS A 160 -12.83 40.32 -0.74
N ARG A 161 -13.19 40.39 0.55
CA ARG A 161 -12.26 40.13 1.66
C ARG A 161 -12.06 38.62 1.81
N VAL A 162 -10.81 38.18 1.94
CA VAL A 162 -10.48 36.78 2.20
C VAL A 162 -10.51 36.57 3.72
N PRO A 163 -11.26 35.56 4.22
CA PRO A 163 -11.31 35.28 5.64
C PRO A 163 -9.93 34.84 6.15
N THR A 164 -9.47 35.47 7.22
CA THR A 164 -8.21 35.12 7.90
C THR A 164 -8.47 34.79 9.35
N ARG A 165 -7.69 33.85 9.90
CA ARG A 165 -7.75 33.47 11.33
C ARG A 165 -6.99 34.43 12.26
N GLY A 166 -6.29 35.43 11.72
CA GLY A 166 -5.50 36.39 12.50
C GLY A 166 -6.29 37.64 12.91
N SER A 167 -5.78 38.34 13.93
CA SER A 167 -6.35 39.58 14.49
C SER A 167 -6.08 40.85 13.65
N GLY A 168 -5.45 40.71 12.48
CA GLY A 168 -5.12 41.83 11.61
C GLY A 168 -6.16 42.06 10.52
N PRO A 169 -6.07 43.18 9.78
CA PRO A 169 -7.03 43.50 8.74
C PRO A 169 -7.09 42.42 7.67
N LYS A 170 -8.30 41.94 7.36
CA LYS A 170 -8.52 40.89 6.36
C LYS A 170 -8.07 41.36 4.96
N PRO A 171 -7.26 40.61 4.20
CA PRO A 171 -6.82 41.03 2.89
C PRO A 171 -7.96 41.02 1.87
N ILE A 172 -7.87 41.86 0.84
CA ILE A 172 -8.80 41.89 -0.29
C ILE A 172 -8.19 41.10 -1.44
N ILE A 173 -8.96 40.20 -2.04
CA ILE A 173 -8.65 39.60 -3.34
C ILE A 173 -9.45 40.32 -4.43
N VAL A 174 -8.77 40.71 -5.50
CA VAL A 174 -9.36 41.37 -6.66
C VAL A 174 -9.05 40.56 -7.91
N ARG A 175 -10.09 40.12 -8.63
CA ARG A 175 -9.99 39.47 -9.93
C ARG A 175 -10.30 40.48 -11.03
N PHE A 176 -9.33 40.68 -11.92
CA PHE A 176 -9.49 41.53 -13.10
C PHE A 176 -10.04 40.72 -14.28
N ILE A 177 -10.74 41.39 -15.20
CA ILE A 177 -11.15 40.76 -16.47
C ILE A 177 -9.94 40.61 -17.39
N HIS A 178 -9.10 41.65 -17.50
CA HIS A 178 -7.93 41.65 -18.38
C HIS A 178 -6.63 41.55 -17.59
N TYR A 179 -5.67 40.82 -18.15
CA TYR A 179 -4.34 40.69 -17.56
C TYR A 179 -3.56 42.01 -17.60
N GLY A 180 -3.78 42.84 -18.62
CA GLY A 180 -3.15 44.16 -18.76
C GLY A 180 -3.50 45.11 -17.60
N ASP A 181 -4.75 45.11 -17.15
CA ASP A 181 -5.20 45.90 -16.01
C ASP A 181 -4.48 45.45 -14.73
N LYS A 182 -4.40 44.14 -14.52
CA LYS A 182 -3.65 43.55 -13.41
C LYS A 182 -2.17 43.95 -13.45
N GLN A 183 -1.55 43.92 -14.62
CA GLN A 183 -0.16 44.35 -14.80
C GLN A 183 0.04 45.83 -14.51
N LEU A 184 -0.89 46.70 -14.90
CA LEU A 184 -0.86 48.13 -14.60
C LEU A 184 -0.87 48.39 -13.09
N ILE A 185 -1.74 47.70 -12.35
CA ILE A 185 -1.80 47.76 -10.88
C ILE A 185 -0.49 47.27 -10.28
N MET A 186 0.02 46.11 -10.72
CA MET A 186 1.27 45.54 -10.22
C MET A 186 2.49 46.40 -10.56
N SER A 187 2.52 47.06 -11.71
CA SER A 187 3.60 47.98 -12.08
C SER A 187 3.60 49.22 -11.20
N SER A 188 2.41 49.70 -10.81
CA SER A 188 2.24 50.91 -9.98
C SER A 188 2.43 50.64 -8.48
N ALA A 189 2.49 49.38 -8.06
CA ALA A 189 2.65 48.99 -6.65
C ALA A 189 3.92 49.54 -5.97
N HIS A 190 4.93 49.97 -6.74
CA HIS A 190 6.12 50.63 -6.19
C HIS A 190 5.80 51.98 -5.50
N ASN A 191 4.69 52.62 -5.87
CA ASN A 191 4.21 53.86 -5.23
C ASN A 191 3.73 53.64 -3.79
N LEU A 192 3.53 52.38 -3.37
CA LEU A 192 3.12 52.02 -2.01
C LEU A 192 4.28 51.99 -1.02
N LYS A 193 5.53 52.27 -1.45
CA LYS A 193 6.69 52.30 -0.54
C LYS A 193 6.46 53.30 0.59
N GLY A 194 6.61 52.83 1.83
CA GLY A 194 6.37 53.61 3.04
C GLY A 194 4.93 53.54 3.56
N SER A 195 3.98 53.00 2.80
CA SER A 195 2.64 52.69 3.30
C SER A 195 2.60 51.32 3.99
N GLN A 196 1.57 51.09 4.82
CA GLN A 196 1.31 49.77 5.41
C GLN A 196 0.70 48.78 4.39
N ILE A 197 0.23 49.30 3.25
CA ILE A 197 -0.45 48.54 2.21
C ILE A 197 0.56 47.78 1.37
N ARG A 198 0.27 46.50 1.09
CA ARG A 198 1.07 45.67 0.19
C ARG A 198 0.20 45.00 -0.84
N ILE A 199 0.68 45.02 -2.08
CA ILE A 199 0.05 44.34 -3.21
C ILE A 199 0.96 43.20 -3.66
N LEU A 200 0.39 42.00 -3.76
CA LEU A 200 1.10 40.78 -4.13
C LEU A 200 0.26 39.97 -5.13
N ASP A 201 0.94 39.16 -5.94
CA ASP A 201 0.28 38.14 -6.75
C ASP A 201 -0.42 37.10 -5.87
N ASP A 202 -1.63 36.67 -6.27
CA ASP A 202 -2.24 35.48 -5.68
C ASP A 202 -1.60 34.24 -6.30
N LEU A 203 -0.80 33.54 -5.51
CA LEU A 203 -0.12 32.32 -5.93
C LEU A 203 -0.81 31.07 -5.34
N PRO A 204 -0.76 29.91 -6.03
CA PRO A 204 -1.09 28.62 -5.43
C PRO A 204 -0.32 28.35 -4.13
N VAL A 205 -0.86 27.49 -3.28
CA VAL A 205 -0.28 27.22 -1.95
C VAL A 205 1.14 26.66 -2.07
N SER A 206 1.35 25.67 -2.93
CA SER A 206 2.68 25.10 -3.23
C SER A 206 3.71 26.17 -3.58
N MET A 207 3.35 27.08 -4.48
CA MET A 207 4.23 28.19 -4.89
C MET A 207 4.44 29.23 -3.76
N LYS A 208 3.46 29.43 -2.87
CA LYS A 208 3.62 30.32 -1.70
C LYS A 208 4.65 29.74 -0.72
N GLU A 209 4.61 28.43 -0.49
CA GLU A 209 5.58 27.72 0.36
C GLU A 209 6.99 27.75 -0.24
N GLU A 210 7.12 27.43 -1.53
CA GLU A 210 8.40 27.52 -2.25
C GLU A 210 8.97 28.94 -2.21
N ARG A 211 8.13 29.94 -2.48
CA ARG A 211 8.53 31.35 -2.40
C ARG A 211 9.01 31.72 -1.00
N PHE A 212 8.35 31.23 0.05
CA PHE A 212 8.77 31.45 1.43
C PHE A 212 10.16 30.84 1.69
N LEU A 213 10.39 29.59 1.31
CA LEU A 213 11.68 28.91 1.44
C LEU A 213 12.78 29.65 0.67
N LEU A 214 12.55 29.97 -0.60
CA LEU A 214 13.48 30.70 -1.46
C LEU A 214 13.77 32.10 -0.89
N SER A 215 12.78 32.78 -0.33
CA SER A 215 12.98 34.09 0.30
C SER A 215 13.93 34.01 1.50
N HIS A 216 13.83 32.94 2.29
CA HIS A 216 14.67 32.71 3.46
C HIS A 216 16.12 32.40 3.05
N VAL A 217 16.30 31.58 2.01
CA VAL A 217 17.62 31.29 1.42
C VAL A 217 18.24 32.56 0.83
N ALA A 218 17.47 33.32 0.04
CA ALA A 218 17.92 34.58 -0.56
C ALA A 218 18.36 35.60 0.50
N TYR A 219 17.61 35.71 1.60
CA TYR A 219 17.98 36.56 2.74
C TYR A 219 19.34 36.17 3.34
N LYS A 220 19.57 34.87 3.60
CA LYS A 220 20.85 34.36 4.11
C LYS A 220 22.02 34.72 3.17
N ILE A 221 21.83 34.54 1.87
CA ILE A 221 22.85 34.86 0.85
C ILE A 221 23.14 36.37 0.83
N ARG A 222 22.10 37.21 0.80
CA ARG A 222 22.24 38.68 0.78
C ARG A 222 22.98 39.18 2.01
N LYS A 223 22.63 38.67 3.21
CA LYS A 223 23.31 39.01 4.45
C LYS A 223 24.79 38.62 4.42
N LYS A 224 25.12 37.43 3.90
CA LYS A 224 26.51 36.94 3.79
C LYS A 224 27.33 37.76 2.77
N ARG A 225 26.75 38.08 1.62
CA ARG A 225 27.43 38.76 0.50
C ARG A 225 27.32 40.29 0.52
N LYS A 226 26.69 40.88 1.55
CA LYS A 226 26.41 42.33 1.65
C LYS A 226 25.75 42.90 0.39
N ILE A 227 24.93 42.11 -0.28
CA ILE A 227 24.22 42.55 -1.49
C ILE A 227 23.06 43.45 -1.05
N PRO A 228 22.95 44.69 -1.55
CA PRO A 228 21.81 45.54 -1.25
C PRO A 228 20.51 44.89 -1.71
N ASN A 229 19.41 45.19 -1.03
CA ASN A 229 18.13 44.54 -1.28
C ASN A 229 17.54 44.97 -2.64
N THR A 230 17.95 44.31 -3.73
CA THR A 230 17.35 44.47 -5.05
C THR A 230 16.09 43.62 -5.16
N TYR A 231 14.96 44.28 -5.36
CA TYR A 231 13.74 43.64 -5.85
C TYR A 231 13.95 43.28 -7.33
N SER A 232 14.61 42.17 -7.62
CA SER A 232 14.55 41.60 -8.96
C SER A 232 13.18 40.95 -9.12
N ARG A 233 12.30 41.57 -9.92
CA ARG A 233 11.18 40.82 -10.52
C ARG A 233 11.83 39.84 -11.49
N CYS A 234 12.07 38.62 -11.04
CA CYS A 234 12.38 37.52 -11.94
C CYS A 234 11.10 37.25 -12.72
N TRP A 235 10.89 38.02 -13.79
CA TRP A 235 10.02 37.59 -14.86
C TRP A 235 10.72 36.37 -15.45
N GLY A 236 10.18 35.18 -15.21
CA GLY A 236 10.48 34.08 -16.12
C GLY A 236 10.00 34.55 -17.49
N THR A 237 10.93 34.92 -18.36
CA THR A 237 10.65 34.89 -19.78
C THR A 237 10.28 33.44 -20.04
N TYR A 238 9.03 33.21 -20.48
CA TYR A 238 8.76 31.98 -21.20
C TYR A 238 9.51 32.19 -22.50
N ASP A 239 10.69 31.59 -22.61
CA ASP A 239 11.38 31.49 -23.88
C ASP A 239 10.38 30.81 -24.83
N THR A 240 10.10 31.51 -25.93
CA THR A 240 9.22 31.06 -27.01
C THR A 240 10.03 30.24 -27.98
#